data_AF-A0A2G9MH44-F1
#
_entry.id   AF-A0A2G9MH44-F1
#
_cell.length_a   1.000
_cell.length_b   1.000
_cell.length_c   1.000
_cell.angle_alpha   90.00
_cell.angle_beta   90.00
_cell.angle_gamma   90.00
#
_symmetry.space_group_name_H-M   'P 1'
#
loop_
_entity.id
_entity.type
_entity.pdbx_description
1 polymer ?
#
loop_
_entity_poly.entity_id
_entity_poly.type
_entity_poly.pdbx_seq_one_letter_code
_entity_poly.pdbx_strand_id
1 'polypeptide(L)'
;MVRELKFIRKFRGTYPFKHFNLVEARLKMNLTAKQAAALLKISYSSFQAYEQLRLYPPSEAIQRISKFYGCNPEYLFPLRLKAFIAARRKEERMNKNHNSPRLVLGFNFKKYIPKDRDLGYHLQLNEAFATLSDKERKVINLRYGLLDNKCLSLREVGEIMGVKNRGSVWWTEKRALEKLCLFLSE
;
A
#
# COMPACT_ATOMS: atom_id res chain seq x y z
N MET A 1 26.88 3.93 4.18
CA MET A 1 26.06 2.69 4.21
C MET A 1 24.64 3.02 4.65
N VAL A 2 23.72 3.19 3.71
CA VAL A 2 22.31 3.50 3.99
C VAL A 2 21.58 2.16 4.11
N ARG A 3 21.21 1.74 5.33
CA ARG A 3 20.39 0.54 5.52
C ARG A 3 18.93 0.90 5.25
N GLU A 4 18.37 0.28 4.22
CA GLU A 4 16.98 0.41 3.80
C GLU A 4 16.00 0.09 4.94
N LEU A 5 14.92 0.86 5.03
CA LEU A 5 13.79 0.58 5.91
C LEU A 5 13.12 -0.73 5.47
N LYS A 6 13.41 -1.83 6.18
CA LYS A 6 12.78 -3.13 5.92
C LYS A 6 11.35 -3.13 6.47
N PHE A 7 10.35 -3.21 5.58
CA PHE A 7 8.95 -3.35 5.94
C PHE A 7 8.57 -4.83 6.10
N ILE A 8 8.11 -5.25 7.29
CA ILE A 8 7.57 -6.60 7.50
C ILE A 8 6.11 -6.63 7.01
N ARG A 9 5.84 -7.45 5.98
CA ARG A 9 4.53 -7.59 5.32
C ARG A 9 3.55 -8.57 5.99
N LYS A 10 3.86 -9.08 7.19
CA LYS A 10 3.00 -10.05 7.92
C LYS A 10 2.48 -9.46 9.23
N PHE A 11 1.40 -8.68 9.17
CA PHE A 11 0.56 -8.40 10.34
C PHE A 11 -0.92 -8.57 9.98
N ARG A 12 -1.61 -9.47 10.71
CA ARG A 12 -3.06 -9.66 10.67
C ARG A 12 -3.78 -8.49 11.37
N GLY A 13 -3.69 -7.29 10.81
CA GLY A 13 -4.35 -6.09 11.34
C GLY A 13 -4.67 -5.09 10.23
N THR A 14 -5.65 -4.23 10.48
CA THR A 14 -6.23 -3.23 9.55
C THR A 14 -5.25 -2.16 9.03
N TYR A 15 -3.97 -2.23 9.39
CA TYR A 15 -2.93 -1.29 8.93
C TYR A 15 -1.74 -2.04 8.34
N PRO A 16 -1.44 -1.83 7.04
CA PRO A 16 -0.40 -2.59 6.35
C PRO A 16 1.03 -2.21 6.75
N PHE A 17 1.22 -1.11 7.50
CA PHE A 17 2.54 -0.60 7.87
C PHE A 17 2.67 -0.46 9.39
N LYS A 18 3.77 -0.98 9.93
CA LYS A 18 4.19 -0.78 11.32
C LYS A 18 5.60 -0.23 11.39
N HIS A 19 5.90 0.46 12.48
CA HIS A 19 7.20 0.99 12.83
C HIS A 19 8.15 -0.15 13.19
N PHE A 20 8.94 -0.61 12.20
CA PHE A 20 9.81 -1.78 12.35
C PHE A 20 10.72 -1.68 13.59
N ASN A 21 11.55 -0.63 13.71
CA ASN A 21 12.53 -0.51 14.80
C ASN A 21 11.86 -0.54 16.20
N LEU A 22 10.73 0.13 16.37
CA LEU A 22 10.00 0.18 17.63
C LEU A 22 9.35 -1.17 17.98
N VAL A 23 8.75 -1.83 16.99
CA VAL A 23 8.16 -3.16 17.15
C VAL A 23 9.25 -4.19 17.48
N GLU A 24 10.38 -4.13 16.78
CA GLU A 24 11.53 -5.00 17.02
C GLU A 24 12.08 -4.80 18.45
N ALA A 25 12.29 -3.55 18.87
CA ALA A 25 12.75 -3.23 20.23
C ALA A 25 11.81 -3.78 21.31
N ARG A 26 10.49 -3.68 21.08
CA ARG A 26 9.48 -4.25 21.99
C ARG A 26 9.52 -5.78 22.02
N LEU A 27 9.64 -6.42 20.87
CA LEU A 27 9.68 -7.88 20.76
C LEU A 27 10.94 -8.46 21.39
N LYS A 28 12.09 -7.78 21.29
CA LYS A 28 13.33 -8.16 22.00
C LYS A 28 13.16 -8.23 23.51
N MET A 29 12.26 -7.43 24.08
CA MET A 29 11.93 -7.44 25.50
C MET A 29 10.75 -8.37 25.84
N ASN A 30 10.23 -9.14 24.88
CA ASN A 30 9.05 -10.02 25.05
C ASN A 30 7.79 -9.30 25.59
N LEU A 31 7.64 -8.00 25.29
CA LEU A 31 6.52 -7.20 25.76
C LEU A 31 5.38 -7.15 24.73
N THR A 32 4.14 -7.19 25.20
CA THR A 32 2.98 -6.78 24.40
C THR A 32 2.91 -5.26 24.28
N ALA A 33 2.25 -4.73 23.24
CA ALA A 33 2.09 -3.28 23.07
C ALA A 33 1.37 -2.62 24.27
N LYS A 34 0.42 -3.35 24.89
CA LYS A 34 -0.29 -2.89 26.09
C LYS A 34 0.62 -2.80 27.31
N GLN A 35 1.47 -3.81 27.53
CA GLN A 35 2.45 -3.81 28.61
C GLN A 35 3.53 -2.74 28.41
N ALA A 36 4.06 -2.61 27.18
CA ALA A 36 5.03 -1.57 26.85
C ALA A 36 4.48 -0.17 27.13
N ALA A 37 3.24 0.10 26.71
CA ALA A 37 2.57 1.39 26.97
C ALA A 37 2.45 1.69 28.48
N ALA A 38 2.06 0.69 29.27
CA ALA A 38 1.96 0.81 30.73
C ALA A 38 3.31 1.14 31.37
N LEU A 39 4.38 0.43 30.99
CA LEU A 39 5.74 0.66 31.50
C LEU A 39 6.29 2.04 31.09
N LEU A 40 5.97 2.49 29.88
CA LEU A 40 6.38 3.80 29.35
C LEU A 40 5.57 4.97 29.94
N LYS A 41 4.51 4.69 30.71
CA LYS A 41 3.52 5.68 31.17
C LYS A 41 2.93 6.50 30.02
N ILE A 42 2.58 5.81 28.93
CA ILE A 42 1.93 6.38 27.74
C ILE A 42 0.59 5.66 27.56
N SER A 43 -0.45 6.36 27.11
CA SER A 43 -1.71 5.70 26.81
C SER A 43 -1.53 4.63 25.72
N TYR A 44 -2.20 3.50 25.86
CA TYR A 44 -2.12 2.40 24.90
C TYR A 44 -2.47 2.86 23.47
N SER A 45 -3.48 3.71 23.32
CA SER A 45 -3.89 4.28 22.04
C SER A 45 -2.79 5.11 21.39
N SER A 46 -2.07 5.94 22.16
CA SER A 46 -0.94 6.74 21.65
C SER A 46 0.22 5.85 21.24
N PHE A 47 0.60 4.88 22.09
CA PHE A 47 1.68 3.95 21.78
C PHE A 47 1.38 3.13 20.52
N GLN A 48 0.14 2.64 20.38
CA GLN A 48 -0.31 1.94 19.19
C GLN A 48 -0.31 2.86 17.95
N ALA A 49 -0.68 4.14 18.09
CA ALA A 49 -0.61 5.10 16.99
C ALA A 49 0.84 5.36 16.54
N TYR A 50 1.81 5.34 17.47
CA TYR A 50 3.23 5.43 17.15
C TYR A 50 3.71 4.18 16.41
N GLU A 51 3.38 2.98 16.90
CA GLU A 51 3.69 1.72 16.21
C GLU A 51 3.06 1.64 14.81
N GLN A 52 1.88 2.22 14.62
CA GLN A 52 1.18 2.22 13.33
C GLN A 52 1.59 3.39 12.42
N LEU A 53 2.57 4.21 12.82
CA LEU A 53 3.01 5.39 12.07
C LEU A 53 1.88 6.40 11.75
N ARG A 54 0.85 6.44 12.61
CA ARG A 54 -0.28 7.40 12.48
C ARG A 54 0.02 8.74 13.12
N LEU A 55 0.86 8.72 14.15
CA LEU A 55 1.24 9.88 14.93
C LEU A 55 2.74 9.84 15.17
N TYR A 56 3.38 11.00 15.04
CA TYR A 56 4.75 11.16 15.46
C TYR A 56 4.76 11.52 16.96
N PRO A 57 5.54 10.82 17.81
CA PRO A 57 5.53 11.08 19.24
C PRO A 57 6.06 12.48 19.59
N PRO A 58 5.58 13.11 20.67
CA PRO A 58 6.17 14.34 21.19
C PRO A 58 7.58 14.08 21.75
N SER A 59 8.39 15.13 21.86
CA SER A 59 9.80 15.04 22.28
C SER A 59 9.98 14.29 23.62
N GLU A 60 9.10 14.53 24.60
CA GLU A 60 9.12 13.81 25.87
C GLU A 60 8.91 12.31 25.72
N ALA A 61 7.94 11.90 24.88
CA ALA A 61 7.67 10.49 24.64
C ALA A 61 8.84 9.83 23.91
N ILE A 62 9.48 10.53 22.97
CA ILE A 62 10.69 10.05 22.29
C ILE A 62 11.79 9.74 23.31
N GLN A 63 12.06 10.66 24.23
CA GLN A 63 13.08 10.46 25.25
C GLN A 63 12.75 9.28 26.16
N ARG A 64 11.50 9.16 26.62
CA ARG A 64 11.05 8.03 27.46
C ARG A 64 11.21 6.70 26.74
N ILE A 65 10.75 6.61 25.50
CA ILE A 65 10.83 5.39 24.67
C ILE A 65 12.29 5.02 24.40
N SER A 66 13.12 6.00 24.04
CA SER A 66 14.54 5.79 23.73
C SER A 66 15.32 5.32 24.96
N LYS A 67 15.07 5.94 26.12
CA LYS A 67 15.67 5.54 27.40
C LYS A 67 15.23 4.15 27.82
N PHE A 68 13.95 3.83 27.68
CA PHE A 68 13.39 2.52 28.04
C PHE A 68 13.95 1.37 27.20
N TYR A 69 14.08 1.57 25.89
CA TYR A 69 14.63 0.56 24.98
C TYR A 69 16.15 0.62 24.82
N GLY A 70 16.84 1.56 25.50
CA GLY A 70 18.29 1.73 25.39
C GLY A 70 18.77 2.06 23.97
N CYS A 71 17.92 2.72 23.16
CA CYS A 71 18.18 2.99 21.75
C CYS A 71 18.38 4.50 21.51
N ASN A 72 19.14 4.85 20.46
CA ASN A 72 19.29 6.25 20.06
C ASN A 72 17.92 6.83 19.60
N PRO A 73 17.49 8.00 20.12
CA PRO A 73 16.28 8.68 19.65
C PRO A 73 16.17 8.84 18.13
N GLU A 74 17.28 9.15 17.46
CA GLU A 74 17.30 9.33 16.01
C GLU A 74 17.17 8.00 15.25
N TYR A 75 17.61 6.90 15.87
CA TYR A 75 17.44 5.56 15.31
C TYR A 75 15.98 5.10 15.37
N LEU A 76 15.30 5.34 16.49
CA LEU A 76 13.89 5.00 16.62
C LEU A 76 13.01 6.00 15.87
N PHE A 77 13.24 7.30 15.98
CA PHE A 77 12.38 8.34 15.43
C PHE A 77 13.18 9.35 14.60
N PRO A 78 13.62 8.99 13.38
CA PRO A 78 14.37 9.90 12.53
C PRO A 78 13.50 11.06 12.01
N LEU A 79 14.11 12.22 11.76
CA LEU A 79 13.40 13.41 11.25
C LEU A 79 12.64 13.14 9.94
N ARG A 80 13.19 12.27 9.08
CA ARG A 80 12.52 11.84 7.84
C ARG A 80 11.17 11.16 8.11
N LEU A 81 11.06 10.44 9.23
CA LEU A 81 9.80 9.81 9.64
C LEU A 81 8.75 10.86 10.05
N LYS A 82 9.18 11.93 10.73
CA LYS A 82 8.29 13.06 11.07
C LYS A 82 7.67 13.67 9.82
N ALA A 83 8.49 13.93 8.80
CA ALA A 83 8.03 14.46 7.52
C ALA A 83 7.08 13.50 6.80
N PHE A 84 7.39 12.20 6.80
CA PHE A 84 6.54 11.16 6.20
C PHE A 84 5.15 11.10 6.84
N ILE A 85 5.07 11.06 8.18
CA ILE A 85 3.79 11.01 8.90
C ILE A 85 2.98 12.29 8.67
N ALA A 86 3.63 13.46 8.62
CA ALA A 86 2.98 14.73 8.33
C ALA A 86 2.39 14.77 6.91
N ALA A 87 3.13 14.30 5.91
CA ALA A 87 2.66 14.22 4.52
C ALA A 87 1.43 13.30 4.40
N ARG A 88 1.49 12.11 5.00
CA ARG A 88 0.39 11.15 5.01
C ARG A 88 -0.88 11.71 5.68
N ARG A 89 -0.73 12.42 6.82
CA ARG A 89 -1.87 13.07 7.47
C ARG A 89 -2.49 14.16 6.60
N LYS A 90 -1.69 14.90 5.84
CA LYS A 90 -2.19 15.88 4.87
C LYS A 90 -3.00 15.18 3.77
N GLU A 91 -2.49 14.10 3.19
CA GLU A 91 -3.22 13.30 2.20
C GLU A 91 -4.54 12.73 2.75
N GLU A 92 -4.52 12.15 3.95
CA GLU A 92 -5.74 11.61 4.60
C GLU A 92 -6.79 12.70 4.83
N ARG A 93 -6.39 13.94 5.16
CA ARG A 93 -7.30 15.09 5.28
C ARG A 93 -7.88 15.50 3.92
N MET A 94 -7.05 15.55 2.88
CA MET A 94 -7.49 15.89 1.52
C MET A 94 -8.48 14.85 0.98
N ASN A 95 -8.29 13.57 1.31
CA ASN A 95 -9.17 12.48 0.89
C ASN A 95 -10.51 12.46 1.64
N LYS A 96 -10.59 12.93 2.89
CA LYS A 96 -11.88 13.01 3.62
C LYS A 96 -12.86 14.02 3.03
N ASN A 97 -12.38 14.99 2.26
CA ASN A 97 -13.21 16.01 1.63
C ASN A 97 -13.76 15.58 0.26
N HIS A 98 -13.42 14.39 -0.23
CA HIS A 98 -13.95 13.84 -1.48
C HIS A 98 -14.51 12.44 -1.21
N ASN A 99 -15.81 12.23 -1.46
CA ASN A 99 -16.53 10.96 -1.32
C ASN A 99 -16.08 9.87 -2.32
N SER A 100 -14.81 9.85 -2.72
CA SER A 100 -14.28 8.91 -3.70
C SER A 100 -12.98 8.30 -3.18
N PRO A 101 -12.87 6.96 -3.10
CA PRO A 101 -11.62 6.30 -2.74
C PRO A 101 -10.63 6.50 -3.89
N ARG A 102 -9.86 7.58 -3.87
CA ARG A 102 -8.65 7.66 -4.68
C ARG A 102 -7.68 6.64 -4.10
N LEU A 103 -7.42 5.58 -4.87
CA LEU A 103 -6.23 4.73 -4.71
C LEU A 103 -5.04 5.65 -4.41
N VAL A 104 -4.21 5.28 -3.45
CA VAL A 104 -2.99 6.02 -3.10
C VAL A 104 -2.04 5.99 -4.30
N LEU A 105 -2.29 6.86 -5.27
CA LEU A 105 -1.40 7.24 -6.37
C LEU A 105 -0.41 8.31 -5.89
N GLY A 106 0.00 8.21 -4.62
CA GLY A 106 0.95 9.11 -3.95
C GLY A 106 2.38 8.57 -3.93
N PHE A 107 2.63 7.39 -4.50
CA PHE A 107 3.99 7.07 -4.93
C PHE A 107 4.32 7.98 -6.10
N ASN A 108 5.11 9.01 -5.81
CA ASN A 108 5.78 9.82 -6.80
C ASN A 108 6.77 8.91 -7.54
N PHE A 109 6.29 8.18 -8.56
CA PHE A 109 7.14 7.41 -9.49
C PHE A 109 8.05 8.31 -10.33
N LYS A 110 8.10 9.62 -10.07
CA LYS A 110 8.95 10.59 -10.76
C LYS A 110 10.47 10.39 -10.56
N LYS A 111 10.94 9.31 -9.92
CA LYS A 111 12.38 8.93 -9.90
C LYS A 111 12.66 7.42 -9.97
N TYR A 112 11.87 6.67 -10.72
CA TYR A 112 12.35 5.43 -11.32
C TYR A 112 11.67 5.23 -12.66
N ILE A 113 12.25 5.86 -13.70
CA ILE A 113 12.03 5.45 -15.07
C ILE A 113 13.20 4.51 -15.35
N PRO A 114 13.02 3.18 -15.31
CA PRO A 114 14.05 2.26 -15.81
C PRO A 114 14.47 2.74 -17.20
N LYS A 115 15.78 2.87 -17.44
CA LYS A 115 16.31 3.33 -18.72
C LYS A 115 16.06 2.35 -19.88
N ASP A 116 15.56 1.17 -19.56
CA ASP A 116 15.30 0.12 -20.52
C ASP A 116 13.80 0.14 -20.85
N ARG A 117 13.44 0.82 -21.94
CA ARG A 117 12.20 0.50 -22.65
C ARG A 117 12.37 -0.89 -23.23
N ASP A 118 12.18 -1.92 -22.43
CA ASP A 118 12.16 -3.29 -22.88
C ASP A 118 10.94 -3.48 -23.80
N LEU A 119 11.20 -3.37 -25.09
CA LEU A 119 10.29 -3.75 -26.18
C LEU A 119 9.70 -5.16 -25.98
N GLY A 120 10.39 -6.02 -25.20
CA GLY A 120 9.97 -7.37 -24.86
C GLY A 120 8.65 -7.47 -24.09
N TYR A 121 8.32 -6.53 -23.20
CA TYR A 121 7.08 -6.60 -22.42
C TYR A 121 5.82 -6.31 -23.26
N HIS A 122 5.94 -5.49 -24.30
CA HIS A 122 4.83 -5.19 -25.21
C HIS A 122 4.49 -6.37 -26.13
N LEU A 123 5.50 -7.12 -26.57
CA LEU A 123 5.32 -8.34 -27.36
C LEU A 123 4.61 -9.43 -26.56
N GLN A 124 5.08 -9.70 -25.33
CA GLN A 124 4.46 -10.68 -24.42
C GLN A 124 3.01 -10.31 -24.07
N LEU A 125 2.70 -9.02 -23.92
CA LEU A 125 1.34 -8.57 -23.67
C LEU A 125 0.42 -8.79 -24.88
N ASN A 126 0.88 -8.54 -26.10
CA ASN A 126 0.06 -8.77 -27.29
C ASN A 126 -0.22 -10.25 -27.51
N GLU A 127 0.77 -11.12 -27.27
CA GLU A 127 0.62 -12.58 -27.34
C GLU A 127 -0.35 -13.08 -26.25
N ALA A 128 -0.19 -12.61 -25.00
CA ALA A 128 -1.09 -12.95 -23.92
C ALA A 128 -2.53 -12.50 -24.21
N PHE A 129 -2.72 -11.30 -24.79
CA PHE A 129 -4.04 -10.79 -25.17
C PHE A 129 -4.66 -11.56 -26.36
N ALA A 130 -3.85 -12.21 -27.19
CA ALA A 130 -4.34 -13.09 -28.26
C ALA A 130 -5.09 -14.31 -27.72
N THR A 131 -4.76 -14.78 -26.51
CA THR A 131 -5.48 -15.89 -25.83
C THR A 131 -6.87 -15.50 -25.32
N LEU A 132 -7.14 -14.20 -25.22
CA LEU A 132 -8.42 -13.66 -24.75
C LEU A 132 -9.40 -13.48 -25.91
N SER A 133 -10.67 -13.81 -25.64
CA SER A 133 -11.78 -13.45 -26.54
C SER A 133 -11.97 -11.93 -26.60
N ASP A 134 -12.62 -11.43 -27.66
CA ASP A 134 -12.89 -9.99 -27.83
C ASP A 134 -13.63 -9.38 -26.64
N LYS A 135 -14.56 -10.15 -26.05
CA LYS A 135 -15.32 -9.73 -24.87
C LYS A 135 -14.42 -9.61 -23.63
N GLU A 136 -13.54 -10.58 -23.40
CA GLU A 136 -12.57 -10.57 -22.29
C GLU A 136 -11.57 -9.42 -22.45
N ARG A 137 -11.02 -9.28 -23.66
CA ARG A 137 -10.08 -8.22 -24.00
C ARG A 137 -10.66 -6.83 -23.77
N LYS A 138 -11.91 -6.61 -24.21
CA LYS A 138 -12.61 -5.34 -24.03
C LYS A 138 -12.86 -5.03 -22.56
N VAL A 139 -13.23 -6.03 -21.74
CA VAL A 139 -13.38 -5.85 -20.28
C VAL A 139 -12.05 -5.47 -19.64
N ILE A 140 -10.96 -6.15 -19.97
CA ILE A 140 -9.63 -5.84 -19.42
C ILE A 140 -9.17 -4.43 -19.84
N ASN A 141 -9.31 -4.07 -21.12
CA ASN A 141 -8.95 -2.74 -21.61
C ASN A 141 -9.71 -1.61 -20.89
N LEU A 142 -11.01 -1.79 -20.65
CA LEU A 142 -11.86 -0.82 -19.96
C LEU A 142 -11.61 -0.77 -18.44
N ARG A 143 -11.41 -1.93 -17.80
CA ARG A 143 -11.19 -2.03 -16.34
C ARG A 143 -9.85 -1.43 -15.92
N TYR A 144 -8.80 -1.67 -16.71
CA TYR A 144 -7.44 -1.23 -16.41
C TYR A 144 -7.00 0.00 -17.20
N GLY A 145 -7.84 0.53 -18.08
CA GLY A 145 -7.57 1.75 -18.83
C GLY A 145 -6.40 1.61 -19.81
N LEU A 146 -6.23 0.45 -20.44
CA LEU A 146 -5.06 0.18 -21.29
C LEU A 146 -5.02 1.00 -22.59
N LEU A 147 -6.17 1.55 -23.01
CA LEU A 147 -6.28 2.43 -24.19
C LEU A 147 -6.25 3.90 -23.79
N ASP A 148 -7.09 4.30 -22.82
CA ASP A 148 -7.35 5.72 -22.51
C ASP A 148 -6.77 6.17 -21.16
N ASN A 149 -5.96 5.34 -20.49
CA ASN A 149 -5.44 5.53 -19.14
C ASN A 149 -6.52 5.78 -18.06
N LYS A 150 -7.76 5.39 -18.34
CA LYS A 150 -8.90 5.55 -17.43
C LYS A 150 -9.43 4.20 -16.98
N CYS A 151 -9.26 3.90 -15.70
CA CYS A 151 -9.83 2.70 -15.09
C CYS A 151 -11.32 2.91 -14.82
N LEU A 152 -12.15 1.97 -15.27
CA LEU A 152 -13.60 1.98 -15.05
C LEU A 152 -14.01 0.93 -14.01
N SER A 153 -15.05 1.21 -13.24
CA SER A 153 -15.67 0.26 -12.31
C SER A 153 -16.43 -0.85 -13.06
N LEU A 154 -16.68 -1.99 -12.39
CA LEU A 154 -17.47 -3.09 -12.96
C LEU A 154 -18.86 -2.63 -13.45
N ARG A 155 -19.43 -1.62 -12.79
CA ARG A 155 -20.72 -1.03 -13.16
C ARG A 155 -20.62 -0.23 -14.44
N GLU A 156 -19.66 0.70 -14.54
CA GLU A 156 -19.43 1.51 -15.73
C GLU A 156 -19.06 0.64 -16.94
N VAL A 157 -18.25 -0.40 -16.74
CA VAL A 157 -17.95 -1.38 -17.79
C VAL A 157 -19.21 -2.15 -18.21
N GLY A 158 -20.07 -2.52 -17.27
CA GLY A 158 -21.36 -3.14 -17.57
C GLY A 158 -22.26 -2.24 -18.40
N GLU A 159 -22.32 -0.95 -18.07
CA GLU A 159 -23.08 0.06 -18.82
C GLU A 159 -22.54 0.21 -20.26
N ILE A 160 -21.22 0.26 -20.45
CA ILE A 160 -20.59 0.34 -21.79
C ILE A 160 -20.78 -0.96 -22.59
N MET A 161 -20.78 -2.12 -21.92
CA MET A 161 -20.95 -3.42 -22.55
C MET A 161 -22.41 -3.80 -22.78
N GLY A 162 -23.36 -2.95 -22.37
CA GLY A 162 -24.81 -3.23 -22.46
C GLY A 162 -25.27 -4.36 -21.52
N VAL A 163 -24.51 -4.67 -20.47
CA VAL A 163 -24.78 -5.76 -19.53
C VAL A 163 -25.38 -5.20 -18.25
N LYS A 164 -26.63 -5.59 -17.95
CA LYS A 164 -27.37 -5.10 -16.76
C LYS A 164 -26.79 -5.57 -15.43
N ASN A 165 -25.97 -6.63 -15.42
CA ASN A 165 -25.45 -7.24 -14.20
C ASN A 165 -23.92 -7.12 -14.11
N ARG A 166 -23.45 -6.37 -13.09
CA ARG A 166 -22.02 -6.24 -12.71
C ARG A 166 -21.31 -7.58 -12.49
N GLY A 167 -22.04 -8.61 -12.05
CA GLY A 167 -21.49 -9.95 -11.83
C GLY A 167 -21.02 -10.62 -13.11
N SER A 168 -21.67 -10.35 -14.24
CA SER A 168 -21.25 -10.89 -15.54
C SER A 168 -19.91 -10.30 -15.99
N VAL A 169 -19.70 -9.01 -15.74
CA VAL A 169 -18.41 -8.33 -15.99
C VAL A 169 -17.32 -8.91 -15.09
N TRP A 170 -17.61 -9.11 -13.81
CA TRP A 170 -16.66 -9.72 -12.87
C TRP A 170 -16.26 -11.15 -13.27
N TRP A 171 -17.22 -12.00 -13.66
CA TRP A 171 -16.91 -13.35 -14.14
C TRP A 171 -16.06 -13.34 -15.41
N THR A 172 -16.30 -12.38 -16.31
CA THR A 172 -15.51 -12.19 -17.53
C THR A 172 -14.09 -11.72 -17.20
N GLU A 173 -13.94 -10.75 -16.29
CA GLU A 173 -12.66 -10.27 -15.78
C GLU A 173 -11.86 -11.41 -15.12
N LYS A 174 -12.50 -12.17 -14.23
CA LYS A 174 -11.87 -13.30 -13.54
C LYS A 174 -11.34 -14.34 -14.53
N ARG A 175 -12.16 -14.78 -15.49
CA ARG A 175 -11.75 -15.75 -16.51
C ARG A 175 -10.59 -15.24 -17.37
N ALA A 176 -10.63 -13.96 -17.75
CA ALA A 176 -9.56 -13.33 -18.51
C ALA A 176 -8.24 -13.32 -17.72
N LEU A 177 -8.29 -12.97 -16.43
CA LEU A 177 -7.10 -12.98 -15.57
C LEU A 177 -6.55 -14.39 -15.34
N GLU A 178 -7.42 -15.41 -15.20
CA GLU A 178 -6.99 -16.80 -15.07
C GLU A 178 -6.23 -17.27 -16.33
N LYS A 179 -6.73 -16.94 -17.52
CA LYS A 179 -6.03 -17.24 -18.80
C LYS A 179 -4.67 -16.54 -18.91
N LEU A 180 -4.63 -15.25 -18.59
CA LEU A 180 -3.37 -14.49 -18.61
C LEU A 180 -2.36 -15.03 -17.59
N CYS A 181 -2.84 -15.48 -16.42
CA CYS A 181 -1.98 -16.06 -15.39
C CYS A 181 -1.40 -17.41 -15.84
N LEU A 182 -2.20 -18.25 -16.51
CA LEU A 182 -1.72 -19.50 -17.09
C LEU A 182 -0.65 -19.25 -18.16
N PHE A 183 -0.89 -18.32 -19.08
CA PHE A 183 0.08 -17.96 -20.13
C PHE A 183 1.42 -17.46 -19.58
N LEU A 184 1.40 -16.72 -18.46
CA LEU A 184 2.63 -16.24 -17.81
C LEU A 184 3.36 -17.32 -16.99
N SER A 185 2.71 -18.47 -16.77
CA SER A 185 3.27 -19.60 -16.01
C SER A 185 3.84 -20.70 -16.92
N GLU A 186 3.62 -20.59 -18.24
CA GLU A 186 4.21 -21.43 -19.30
C GLU A 186 5.53 -20.81 -19.80
#